data_AF-A0A925RPX2-F1
#
_entry.id   AF-A0A925RPX2-F1
#
_cell.length_a   1.000
_cell.length_b   1.000
_cell.length_c   1.000
_cell.angle_alpha   90.00
_cell.angle_beta   90.00
_cell.angle_gamma   90.00
#
_symmetry.space_group_name_H-M   'P 1'
#
loop_
_entity.id
_entity.type
_entity.pdbx_description
1 polymer ?
#
loop_
_entity_poly.entity_id
_entity_poly.type
_entity_poly.pdbx_seq_one_letter_code
_entity_poly.pdbx_strand_id
1 'polypeptide(L)'
;MHPDVEKLVAAGRIPKPVGERLSQLAPGNFCLHKSFGAGKVTEWDLAGKRITVDFENSSGQEMDLQFAMQKTEWMPGEDFRSVKIEQIEELRKLAKTDAVALVVHVLESHGGTITGEAIEALISGTVIPAKDYKKWWDTTKKAVKESRKAVVPTKRTEAIVLRATNITPAQALLADFEASKDIKGMIKALEAIASDMGAFDNETDTLIKLLNDIDEGAKKAARVQLGQALQLVAARDEVIGGNKTLELDPGAVRLSDLIAGSDLTKIADEVIALPSGRQRAVYEAFESAFGDDWIARIVTVFDQVGARGVTEIARILLERDGMPALIKHLGSALARRALGPDALIWVCRERKAAAEEVFGADVGASILNLLENDHLSDGPRKTSRLQTLLNDDKALLPDLVQGMDLNEARNFARRMLDCPVFGELEKKSLMARIIKVRPETVELVSGENAQKREEPLLVSWESLDKKKQELDDLIRIKIPQNLQDVKIARSYGDLRENFEYKSAKDMEKFLAHRRNALDREISLARGTDFKGADTKTVNIGTVVVLADESGKEQTITVLGAWDSVPEKKHVSYLSEVGKSLMGLAVADQAKVRDVDTEKMQTLTILSISPFQP
;
A
#
# COMPACT_ATOMS: atom_id res chain seq x y z
N MET A 1 53.37 15.75 -43.74
CA MET A 1 53.84 14.45 -44.30
C MET A 1 55.11 14.08 -43.56
N HIS A 2 55.37 12.80 -43.28
CA HIS A 2 56.61 12.40 -42.60
C HIS A 2 57.82 12.62 -43.53
N PRO A 3 58.99 13.11 -43.04
CA PRO A 3 60.13 13.44 -43.90
C PRO A 3 60.61 12.29 -44.81
N ASP A 4 60.61 11.06 -44.31
CA ASP A 4 61.01 9.88 -45.09
C ASP A 4 60.03 9.53 -46.22
N VAL A 5 58.75 9.83 -46.01
CA VAL A 5 57.69 9.59 -47.00
C VAL A 5 57.65 10.71 -48.04
N GLU A 6 57.91 11.94 -47.61
CA GLU A 6 57.98 13.11 -48.49
C GLU A 6 59.05 12.95 -49.57
N LYS A 7 60.23 12.39 -49.21
CA LYS A 7 61.27 12.04 -50.18
C LYS A 7 60.79 11.04 -51.25
N LEU A 8 59.97 10.06 -50.88
CA LEU A 8 59.43 9.06 -51.80
C LEU A 8 58.38 9.65 -52.75
N VAL A 9 57.55 10.56 -52.24
CA VAL A 9 56.56 11.30 -53.05
C VAL A 9 57.28 12.25 -54.01
N ALA A 10 58.25 13.03 -53.53
CA ALA A 10 59.02 13.96 -54.34
C ALA A 10 59.84 13.26 -55.44
N ALA A 11 60.33 12.04 -55.17
CA ALA A 11 61.00 11.20 -56.15
C ALA A 11 60.06 10.45 -57.12
N GLY A 12 58.74 10.67 -57.04
CA GLY A 12 57.73 10.03 -57.90
C GLY A 12 57.54 8.53 -57.67
N ARG A 13 58.08 7.99 -56.56
CA ARG A 13 58.03 6.54 -56.26
C ARG A 13 56.66 6.11 -55.74
N ILE A 14 55.92 7.01 -55.12
CA ILE A 14 54.54 6.79 -54.65
C ILE A 14 53.66 8.03 -54.90
N PRO A 15 52.35 7.86 -55.17
CA PRO A 15 51.43 8.99 -55.26
C PRO A 15 51.26 9.75 -53.94
N LYS A 16 50.99 11.06 -54.02
CA LYS A 16 50.77 11.91 -52.84
C LYS A 16 49.73 11.36 -51.84
N PRO A 17 48.54 10.88 -52.26
CA PRO A 17 47.55 10.32 -51.32
C PRO A 17 48.05 9.07 -50.57
N VAL A 18 48.86 8.24 -51.25
CA VAL A 18 49.50 7.06 -50.63
C VAL A 18 50.54 7.53 -49.61
N GLY A 19 51.32 8.56 -49.92
CA GLY A 19 52.27 9.16 -48.99
C GLY A 19 51.62 9.82 -47.76
N GLU A 20 50.46 10.44 -47.92
CA GLU A 20 49.68 11.00 -46.81
C GLU A 20 49.17 9.89 -45.88
N ARG A 21 48.56 8.84 -46.43
CA ARG A 21 48.10 7.67 -45.67
C ARG A 21 49.26 6.95 -44.98
N LEU A 22 50.39 6.80 -45.66
CA LEU A 22 51.58 6.17 -45.11
C LEU A 22 52.14 7.00 -43.95
N SER A 23 52.23 8.32 -44.10
CA SER A 23 52.70 9.22 -43.02
C SER A 23 51.89 9.12 -41.74
N GLN A 24 50.60 8.77 -41.82
CA GLN A 24 49.77 8.52 -40.65
C GLN A 24 50.20 7.26 -39.87
N LEU A 25 50.91 6.34 -40.50
CA LEU A 25 51.51 5.14 -39.89
C LEU A 25 53.00 5.30 -39.60
N ALA A 26 53.50 6.54 -39.48
CA ALA A 26 54.87 6.75 -39.04
C ALA A 26 55.08 6.24 -37.60
N PRO A 27 56.29 5.75 -37.25
CA PRO A 27 56.66 5.41 -35.88
C PRO A 27 56.28 6.52 -34.90
N GLY A 28 55.68 6.13 -33.79
CA GLY A 28 55.12 7.06 -32.80
C GLY A 28 53.64 7.39 -33.00
N ASN A 29 53.07 7.21 -34.19
CA ASN A 29 51.64 7.41 -34.42
C ASN A 29 50.80 6.22 -33.96
N PHE A 30 49.51 6.49 -33.78
CA PHE A 30 48.53 5.51 -33.34
C PHE A 30 47.61 5.10 -34.48
N CYS A 31 47.14 3.85 -34.40
CA CYS A 31 46.20 3.31 -35.37
C CYS A 31 45.18 2.37 -34.72
N LEU A 32 44.00 2.26 -35.33
CA LEU A 32 42.93 1.37 -34.92
C LEU A 32 42.78 0.24 -35.94
N HIS A 33 42.91 -1.00 -35.50
CA HIS A 33 42.62 -2.18 -36.32
C HIS A 33 41.32 -2.85 -35.86
N LYS A 34 40.45 -3.24 -36.80
CA LYS A 34 39.14 -3.85 -36.50
C LYS A 34 39.21 -5.07 -35.57
N SER A 35 40.25 -5.90 -35.71
CA SER A 35 40.42 -7.14 -34.93
C SER A 35 41.39 -7.02 -33.76
N PHE A 36 42.39 -6.13 -33.85
CA PHE A 36 43.47 -6.03 -32.86
C PHE A 36 43.27 -4.85 -31.91
N GLY A 37 42.31 -3.97 -32.19
CA GLY A 37 42.03 -2.79 -31.39
C GLY A 37 43.02 -1.66 -31.66
N ALA A 38 43.19 -0.80 -30.66
CA ALA A 38 44.10 0.32 -30.72
C ALA A 38 45.56 -0.16 -30.62
N GLY A 39 46.46 0.46 -31.37
CA GLY A 39 47.88 0.18 -31.31
C GLY A 39 48.76 1.37 -31.67
N LYS A 40 50.02 1.31 -31.24
CA LYS A 40 51.06 2.30 -31.53
C LYS A 40 52.06 1.72 -32.52
N VAL A 41 52.34 2.45 -33.59
CA VAL A 41 53.40 2.07 -34.52
C VAL A 41 54.74 2.25 -33.84
N THR A 42 55.51 1.18 -33.70
CA THR A 42 56.85 1.24 -33.08
C THR A 42 57.93 1.43 -34.13
N GLU A 43 57.79 0.77 -35.28
CA GLU A 43 58.78 0.78 -36.34
C GLU A 43 58.12 0.52 -37.71
N TRP A 44 58.77 1.00 -38.76
CA TRP A 44 58.45 0.65 -40.13
C TRP A 44 59.73 0.41 -40.95
N ASP A 45 59.69 -0.55 -41.87
CA ASP A 45 60.69 -0.74 -42.91
C ASP A 45 60.04 -0.45 -44.25
N LEU A 46 60.28 0.77 -44.76
CA LEU A 46 59.73 1.22 -46.04
C LEU A 46 60.32 0.46 -47.23
N ALA A 47 61.56 -0.05 -47.12
CA ALA A 47 62.21 -0.79 -48.19
C ALA A 47 61.73 -2.25 -48.23
N GLY A 48 61.66 -2.90 -47.05
CA GLY A 48 61.10 -4.24 -46.87
C GLY A 48 59.58 -4.31 -46.87
N LYS A 49 58.89 -3.16 -46.91
CA LYS A 49 57.42 -3.03 -46.86
C LYS A 49 56.79 -3.65 -45.61
N ARG A 50 57.43 -3.47 -44.46
CA ARG A 50 56.97 -4.03 -43.17
C ARG A 50 56.66 -2.90 -42.18
N ILE A 51 55.77 -3.18 -41.25
CA ILE A 51 55.43 -2.29 -40.13
C ILE A 51 55.18 -3.13 -38.88
N THR A 52 55.67 -2.63 -37.75
CA THR A 52 55.50 -3.23 -36.44
C THR A 52 54.61 -2.33 -35.59
N VAL A 53 53.56 -2.93 -35.02
CA VAL A 53 52.58 -2.23 -34.19
C VAL A 53 52.44 -2.96 -32.86
N ASP A 54 52.49 -2.20 -31.77
CA ASP A 54 52.12 -2.66 -30.44
C ASP A 54 50.63 -2.38 -30.22
N PHE A 55 49.79 -3.41 -30.30
CA PHE A 55 48.38 -3.35 -29.94
C PHE A 55 48.19 -3.60 -28.45
N GLU A 56 47.05 -3.14 -27.93
CA GLU A 56 46.71 -3.23 -26.49
C GLU A 56 46.83 -4.65 -25.90
N ASN A 57 46.53 -5.68 -26.70
CA ASN A 57 46.58 -7.09 -26.29
C ASN A 57 47.71 -7.90 -26.96
N SER A 58 48.51 -7.29 -27.83
CA SER A 58 49.59 -7.96 -28.57
C SER A 58 50.71 -6.99 -28.95
N SER A 59 51.92 -7.24 -28.44
CA SER A 59 53.11 -6.44 -28.75
C SER A 59 53.94 -7.07 -29.88
N GLY A 60 54.64 -6.23 -30.64
CA GLY A 60 55.59 -6.62 -31.68
C GLY A 60 54.92 -7.16 -32.94
N GLN A 61 53.70 -6.74 -33.23
CA GLN A 61 52.93 -7.33 -34.32
C GLN A 61 53.39 -6.79 -35.68
N GLU A 62 54.10 -7.64 -36.41
CA GLU A 62 54.66 -7.31 -37.71
C GLU A 62 53.67 -7.66 -38.85
N MET A 63 53.46 -6.72 -39.78
CA MET A 63 52.59 -6.93 -40.95
C MET A 63 53.10 -6.20 -42.19
N ASP A 64 52.53 -6.56 -43.34
CA ASP A 64 52.80 -5.86 -44.60
C ASP A 64 52.27 -4.42 -44.56
N LEU A 65 53.05 -3.49 -45.10
CA LEU A 65 52.76 -2.06 -45.08
C LEU A 65 51.47 -1.71 -45.82
N GLN A 66 51.23 -2.33 -46.99
CA GLN A 66 50.02 -2.10 -47.77
C GLN A 66 48.79 -2.66 -47.04
N PHE A 67 48.93 -3.82 -46.42
CA PHE A 67 47.89 -4.39 -45.56
C PHE A 67 47.54 -3.45 -44.39
N ALA A 68 48.54 -2.93 -43.68
CA ALA A 68 48.33 -1.98 -42.59
C ALA A 68 47.60 -0.72 -43.05
N MET A 69 47.99 -0.15 -44.20
CA MET A 69 47.32 1.03 -44.79
C MET A 69 45.85 0.78 -45.09
N GLN A 70 45.47 -0.45 -45.45
CA GLN A 70 44.09 -0.84 -45.78
C GLN A 70 43.25 -1.24 -44.55
N LYS A 71 43.88 -1.78 -43.50
CA LYS A 71 43.18 -2.41 -42.36
C LYS A 71 43.23 -1.62 -41.08
N THR A 72 43.98 -0.53 -41.07
CA THR A 72 44.04 0.38 -39.92
C THR A 72 43.48 1.74 -40.27
N GLU A 73 43.04 2.47 -39.25
CA GLU A 73 42.66 3.87 -39.31
C GLU A 73 43.60 4.67 -38.40
N TRP A 74 43.98 5.88 -38.80
CA TRP A 74 44.80 6.74 -37.96
C TRP A 74 44.02 7.24 -36.73
N MET A 75 44.69 7.33 -35.59
CA MET A 75 44.13 7.93 -34.37
C MET A 75 44.99 9.11 -33.90
N PRO A 76 44.37 10.22 -33.45
CA PRO A 76 45.07 11.30 -32.76
C PRO A 76 45.77 10.81 -31.49
N GLY A 77 46.89 11.43 -31.12
CA GLY A 77 47.56 11.12 -29.84
C GLY A 77 46.73 11.50 -28.61
N GLU A 78 45.82 12.48 -28.76
CA GLU A 78 44.88 12.90 -27.72
C GLU A 78 43.67 11.96 -27.58
N ASP A 79 43.44 11.03 -28.52
CA ASP A 79 42.37 10.04 -28.40
C ASP A 79 42.57 9.20 -27.14
N PHE A 80 41.50 8.98 -26.38
CA PHE A 80 41.51 8.20 -25.15
C PHE A 80 42.22 6.86 -25.30
N ARG A 81 42.05 6.17 -26.44
CA ARG A 81 42.69 4.88 -26.71
C ARG A 81 44.20 5.02 -26.91
N SER A 82 44.65 6.10 -27.56
CA SER A 82 46.07 6.44 -27.71
C SER A 82 46.70 6.77 -26.36
N VAL A 83 46.04 7.61 -25.56
CA VAL A 83 46.48 7.96 -24.20
C VAL A 83 46.48 6.73 -23.30
N LYS A 84 45.54 5.80 -23.47
CA LYS A 84 45.51 4.53 -22.72
C LYS A 84 46.71 3.63 -23.01
N ILE A 85 47.22 3.61 -24.25
CA ILE A 85 48.40 2.82 -24.61
C ILE A 85 49.66 3.39 -23.94
N GLU A 86 49.83 4.72 -23.91
CA GLU A 86 51.06 5.34 -23.41
C GLU A 86 51.03 5.70 -21.92
N GLN A 87 49.87 6.11 -21.40
CA GLN A 87 49.73 6.83 -20.13
C GLN A 87 48.63 6.22 -19.25
N ILE A 88 48.54 4.87 -19.24
CA ILE A 88 47.49 4.16 -18.47
C ILE A 88 47.49 4.49 -16.97
N GLU A 89 48.66 4.74 -16.37
CA GLU A 89 48.77 5.11 -14.96
C GLU A 89 48.17 6.50 -14.67
N GLU A 90 48.31 7.45 -15.59
CA GLU A 90 47.67 8.76 -15.47
C GLU A 90 46.15 8.65 -15.63
N LEU A 91 45.66 7.79 -16.52
CA LEU A 91 44.22 7.51 -16.61
C LEU A 91 43.68 6.83 -15.34
N ARG A 92 44.44 5.91 -14.74
CA ARG A 92 44.11 5.26 -13.46
C ARG A 92 44.05 6.27 -12.31
N LYS A 93 44.92 7.27 -12.32
CA LYS A 93 44.92 8.38 -11.38
C LYS A 93 43.73 9.32 -11.63
N LEU A 94 43.49 9.71 -12.87
CA LEU A 94 42.36 10.55 -13.27
C LEU A 94 41.02 9.92 -12.87
N ALA A 95 40.85 8.60 -13.06
CA ALA A 95 39.68 7.85 -12.62
C ALA A 95 39.37 8.01 -11.12
N LYS A 96 40.40 8.27 -10.30
CA LYS A 96 40.27 8.47 -8.85
C LYS A 96 40.09 9.94 -8.47
N THR A 97 40.75 10.86 -9.17
CA THR A 97 40.76 12.29 -8.81
C THR A 97 39.67 13.10 -9.49
N ASP A 98 39.36 12.82 -10.75
CA ASP A 98 38.31 13.47 -11.53
C ASP A 98 37.71 12.48 -12.54
N ALA A 99 36.80 11.66 -12.04
CA ALA A 99 36.11 10.67 -12.85
C ALA A 99 35.24 11.30 -13.96
N VAL A 100 34.79 12.54 -13.78
CA VAL A 100 34.01 13.27 -14.79
C VAL A 100 34.91 13.62 -15.98
N ALA A 101 36.10 14.15 -15.72
CA ALA A 101 37.08 14.44 -16.78
C ALA A 101 37.45 13.18 -17.58
N LEU A 102 37.60 12.03 -16.93
CA LEU A 102 37.85 10.76 -17.63
C LEU A 102 36.71 10.40 -18.60
N VAL A 103 35.45 10.52 -18.16
CA VAL A 103 34.29 10.20 -19.02
C VAL A 103 34.16 11.21 -20.17
N VAL A 104 34.44 12.49 -19.91
CA VAL A 104 34.45 13.53 -20.95
C VAL A 104 35.51 13.24 -22.00
N HIS A 105 36.73 12.87 -21.61
CA HIS A 105 37.80 12.50 -22.54
C HIS A 105 37.41 11.31 -23.44
N VAL A 106 36.75 10.31 -22.86
CA VAL A 106 36.20 9.18 -23.63
C VAL A 106 35.15 9.65 -24.63
N LEU A 107 34.22 10.52 -24.23
CA LEU A 107 33.20 11.09 -25.12
C LEU A 107 33.84 11.87 -26.27
N GLU A 108 34.77 12.78 -25.99
CA GLU A 108 35.48 13.59 -27.01
C GLU A 108 36.17 12.71 -28.04
N SER A 109 36.80 11.62 -27.59
CA SER A 109 37.48 10.64 -28.45
C SER A 109 36.52 9.82 -29.32
N HIS A 110 35.22 9.86 -29.03
CA HIS A 110 34.17 9.15 -29.78
C HIS A 110 33.16 10.14 -30.40
N GLY A 111 33.61 11.35 -30.75
CA GLY A 111 32.77 12.35 -31.43
C GLY A 111 31.66 12.92 -30.55
N GLY A 112 31.84 12.88 -29.24
CA GLY A 112 30.90 13.40 -28.24
C GLY A 112 29.75 12.46 -27.91
N THR A 113 29.72 11.21 -28.38
CA THR A 113 28.61 10.28 -28.12
C THR A 113 29.06 8.84 -27.98
N ILE A 114 28.68 8.18 -26.87
CA ILE A 114 29.01 6.77 -26.61
C ILE A 114 28.06 6.15 -25.58
N THR A 115 27.75 4.85 -25.71
CA THR A 115 26.88 4.16 -24.75
C THR A 115 27.61 3.80 -23.47
N GLY A 116 26.87 3.66 -22.36
CA GLY A 116 27.47 3.24 -21.08
C GLY A 116 28.11 1.83 -21.14
N GLU A 117 27.61 0.96 -22.02
CA GLU A 117 28.21 -0.35 -22.29
C GLU A 117 29.54 -0.25 -23.02
N ALA A 118 29.66 0.64 -24.00
CA ALA A 118 30.91 0.87 -24.71
C ALA A 118 31.96 1.54 -23.81
N ILE A 119 31.56 2.45 -22.92
CA ILE A 119 32.45 3.01 -21.88
C ILE A 119 32.97 1.89 -20.96
N GLU A 120 32.10 0.97 -20.52
CA GLU A 120 32.53 -0.17 -19.70
C GLU A 120 33.56 -1.03 -20.41
N ALA A 121 33.32 -1.37 -21.68
CA ALA A 121 34.24 -2.17 -22.48
C ALA A 121 35.62 -1.51 -22.65
N LEU A 122 35.67 -0.16 -22.69
CA LEU A 122 36.91 0.59 -22.84
C LEU A 122 37.72 0.73 -21.55
N ILE A 123 37.05 0.77 -20.39
CA ILE A 123 37.68 1.20 -19.12
C ILE A 123 37.77 0.05 -18.11
N SER A 124 36.77 -0.83 -18.06
CA SER A 124 36.70 -1.93 -17.11
C SER A 124 37.76 -2.99 -17.38
N GLY A 125 38.41 -3.47 -16.32
CA GLY A 125 39.52 -4.43 -16.39
C GLY A 125 40.88 -3.82 -16.76
N THR A 126 40.93 -2.58 -17.25
CA THR A 126 42.17 -1.96 -17.75
C THR A 126 42.54 -0.71 -16.97
N VAL A 127 41.73 0.35 -17.07
CA VAL A 127 41.87 1.59 -16.32
C VAL A 127 41.26 1.45 -14.92
N ILE A 128 40.15 0.71 -14.81
CA ILE A 128 39.47 0.45 -13.55
C ILE A 128 39.39 -1.07 -13.34
N PRO A 129 39.77 -1.61 -12.18
CA PRO A 129 39.61 -3.03 -11.91
C PRO A 129 38.15 -3.47 -12.12
N ALA A 130 37.93 -4.57 -12.84
CA ALA A 130 36.58 -5.01 -13.23
C ALA A 130 35.63 -5.18 -12.04
N LYS A 131 36.15 -5.65 -10.90
CA LYS A 131 35.40 -5.81 -9.64
C LYS A 131 34.90 -4.48 -9.05
N ASP A 132 35.60 -3.38 -9.32
CA ASP A 132 35.33 -2.06 -8.75
C ASP A 132 34.51 -1.18 -9.71
N TYR A 133 34.45 -1.55 -11.00
CA TYR A 133 33.81 -0.76 -12.05
C TYR A 133 32.36 -0.40 -11.73
N LYS A 134 31.54 -1.36 -11.27
CA LYS A 134 30.12 -1.09 -10.98
C LYS A 134 29.96 0.03 -9.94
N LYS A 135 30.69 -0.06 -8.83
CA LYS A 135 30.65 0.94 -7.75
C LYS A 135 31.18 2.30 -8.22
N TRP A 136 32.27 2.29 -8.98
CA TRP A 136 32.83 3.50 -9.56
C TRP A 136 31.86 4.16 -10.54
N TRP A 137 31.21 3.38 -11.40
CA TRP A 137 30.29 3.87 -12.42
C TRP A 137 29.02 4.46 -11.80
N ASP A 138 28.45 3.84 -10.77
CA ASP A 138 27.27 4.38 -10.09
C ASP A 138 27.55 5.78 -9.48
N THR A 139 28.75 5.97 -8.93
CA THR A 139 29.20 7.27 -8.38
C THR A 139 29.50 8.28 -9.50
N THR A 140 30.24 7.85 -10.52
CA THR A 140 30.67 8.70 -11.64
C THR A 140 29.50 9.14 -12.49
N LYS A 141 28.54 8.26 -12.75
CA LYS A 141 27.31 8.57 -13.50
C LYS A 141 26.55 9.73 -12.85
N LYS A 142 26.48 9.74 -11.52
CA LYS A 142 25.86 10.83 -10.75
C LYS A 142 26.66 12.12 -10.88
N ALA A 143 27.98 12.06 -10.71
CA ALA A 143 28.86 13.22 -10.85
C ALA A 143 28.85 13.82 -12.27
N VAL A 144 28.80 13.00 -13.32
CA VAL A 144 28.67 13.45 -14.72
C VAL A 144 27.36 14.19 -14.92
N LYS A 145 26.25 13.65 -14.38
CA LYS A 145 24.94 14.32 -14.43
C LYS A 145 24.96 15.67 -13.69
N GLU A 146 25.54 15.72 -12.50
CA GLU A 146 25.67 16.93 -11.70
C GLU A 146 26.59 17.98 -12.35
N SER A 147 27.64 17.54 -13.06
CA SER A 147 28.55 18.43 -13.77
C SER A 147 27.93 19.15 -14.96
N ARG A 148 26.80 18.65 -15.48
CA ARG A 148 26.12 19.16 -16.68
C ARG A 148 26.98 19.16 -17.94
N LYS A 149 28.11 18.44 -17.97
CA LYS A 149 28.97 18.31 -19.15
C LYS A 149 28.46 17.32 -20.19
N ALA A 150 27.60 16.37 -19.78
CA ALA A 150 27.01 15.39 -20.67
C ALA A 150 25.58 15.04 -20.26
N VAL A 151 24.74 14.70 -21.23
CA VAL A 151 23.42 14.10 -21.02
C VAL A 151 23.62 12.63 -20.70
N VAL A 152 23.07 12.19 -19.55
CA VAL A 152 23.21 10.82 -19.07
C VAL A 152 21.84 10.14 -19.07
N PRO A 153 21.60 9.15 -19.94
CA PRO A 153 20.30 8.51 -20.06
C PRO A 153 19.98 7.57 -18.89
N THR A 154 18.67 7.29 -18.75
CA THR A 154 18.17 6.33 -17.75
C THR A 154 18.59 4.90 -18.11
N LYS A 155 18.50 4.52 -19.39
CA LYS A 155 18.88 3.20 -19.90
C LYS A 155 20.35 3.17 -20.33
N ARG A 156 21.08 2.11 -19.96
CA ARG A 156 22.50 1.93 -20.31
C ARG A 156 22.77 1.71 -21.81
N THR A 157 21.76 1.25 -22.53
CA THR A 157 21.79 1.02 -23.98
C THR A 157 21.64 2.32 -24.78
N GLU A 158 21.19 3.42 -24.15
CA GLU A 158 21.11 4.72 -24.79
C GLU A 158 22.45 5.46 -24.66
N ALA A 159 22.75 6.32 -25.64
CA ALA A 159 24.01 7.03 -25.69
C ALA A 159 24.08 8.15 -24.64
N ILE A 160 25.24 8.27 -24.01
CA ILE A 160 25.65 9.46 -23.27
C ILE A 160 26.18 10.45 -24.30
N VAL A 161 25.75 11.70 -24.22
CA VAL A 161 26.06 12.72 -25.22
C VAL A 161 26.71 13.92 -24.55
N LEU A 162 27.88 14.32 -25.03
CA LEU A 162 28.61 15.50 -24.57
C LEU A 162 27.80 16.76 -24.92
N ARG A 163 27.70 17.68 -23.97
CA ARG A 163 27.05 18.97 -24.18
C ARG A 163 28.05 19.96 -24.77
N ALA A 164 27.56 20.92 -25.56
CA ALA A 164 28.40 22.03 -26.00
C ALA A 164 28.89 22.81 -24.78
N THR A 165 30.17 23.20 -24.78
CA THR A 165 30.85 23.83 -23.64
C THR A 165 30.29 25.20 -23.24
N ASN A 166 29.37 25.78 -24.02
CA ASN A 166 28.89 27.16 -23.86
C ASN A 166 27.42 27.28 -23.43
N ILE A 167 26.79 26.21 -22.94
CA ILE A 167 25.40 26.30 -22.46
C ILE A 167 25.33 26.76 -21.01
N THR A 168 24.35 27.60 -20.69
CA THR A 168 24.10 28.05 -19.31
C THR A 168 23.53 26.90 -18.47
N PRO A 169 23.62 26.99 -17.13
CA PRO A 169 22.90 26.09 -16.21
C PRO A 169 21.41 25.85 -16.57
N ALA A 170 20.67 26.92 -16.87
CA ALA A 170 19.27 26.83 -17.27
C ALA A 170 19.10 26.06 -18.59
N GLN A 171 19.89 26.39 -19.62
CA GLN A 171 19.86 25.68 -20.90
C GLN A 171 20.18 24.20 -20.74
N ALA A 172 21.09 23.84 -19.82
CA ALA A 172 21.41 22.45 -19.55
C ALA A 172 20.20 21.70 -18.97
N LEU A 173 19.56 22.27 -17.95
CA LEU A 173 18.39 21.67 -17.29
C LEU A 173 17.18 21.56 -18.21
N LEU A 174 16.94 22.58 -19.06
CA LEU A 174 15.88 22.54 -20.07
C LEU A 174 16.12 21.45 -21.11
N ALA A 175 17.35 21.33 -21.61
CA ALA A 175 17.69 20.26 -22.55
C ALA A 175 17.53 18.86 -21.93
N ASP A 176 17.74 18.69 -20.62
CA ASP A 176 17.44 17.42 -19.94
C ASP A 176 15.92 17.14 -19.88
N PHE A 177 15.11 18.19 -19.72
CA PHE A 177 13.65 18.07 -19.79
C PHE A 177 13.20 17.70 -21.21
N GLU A 178 13.65 18.43 -22.23
CA GLU A 178 13.30 18.20 -23.65
C GLU A 178 13.73 16.81 -24.15
N ALA A 179 14.87 16.30 -23.65
CA ALA A 179 15.35 14.96 -23.99
C ALA A 179 14.55 13.83 -23.32
N SER A 180 13.69 14.13 -22.36
CA SER A 180 12.92 13.13 -21.62
C SER A 180 11.82 12.53 -22.50
N LYS A 181 11.89 11.21 -22.73
CA LYS A 181 10.94 10.48 -23.59
C LYS A 181 9.67 10.00 -22.86
N ASP A 182 9.65 10.06 -21.54
CA ASP A 182 8.54 9.60 -20.71
C ASP A 182 8.26 10.58 -19.55
N ILE A 183 7.05 10.50 -18.97
CA ILE A 183 6.60 11.41 -17.92
C ILE A 183 7.46 11.27 -16.65
N LYS A 184 7.97 10.06 -16.36
CA LYS A 184 8.87 9.84 -15.22
C LYS A 184 10.19 10.60 -15.37
N GLY A 185 10.74 10.66 -16.58
CA GLY A 185 11.90 11.47 -16.94
C GLY A 185 11.60 12.96 -16.79
N MET A 186 10.46 13.42 -17.33
CA MET A 186 10.01 14.81 -17.21
C MET A 186 9.89 15.25 -15.75
N ILE A 187 9.27 14.44 -14.88
CA ILE A 187 9.15 14.71 -13.44
C ILE A 187 10.53 14.87 -12.80
N LYS A 188 11.49 13.99 -13.11
CA LYS A 188 12.85 14.08 -12.56
C LYS A 188 13.62 15.30 -13.07
N ALA A 189 13.37 15.71 -14.31
CA ALA A 189 13.95 16.92 -14.86
C ALA A 189 13.36 18.17 -14.16
N LEU A 190 12.05 18.19 -13.89
CA LEU A 190 11.42 19.27 -13.14
C LEU A 190 11.90 19.36 -11.70
N GLU A 191 12.11 18.23 -11.02
CA GLU A 191 12.74 18.20 -9.69
C GLU A 191 14.13 18.85 -9.69
N ALA A 192 14.91 18.61 -10.75
CA ALA A 192 16.23 19.22 -10.91
C ALA A 192 16.13 20.74 -11.18
N ILE A 193 15.15 21.16 -11.98
CA ILE A 193 14.84 22.59 -12.22
C ILE A 193 14.42 23.27 -10.92
N ALA A 194 13.45 22.72 -10.19
CA ALA A 194 12.96 23.26 -8.92
C ALA A 194 14.06 23.35 -7.85
N SER A 195 15.05 22.46 -7.89
CA SER A 195 16.18 22.46 -6.94
C SER A 195 17.26 23.50 -7.29
N ASP A 196 17.30 24.02 -8.52
CA ASP A 196 18.28 25.01 -8.98
C ASP A 196 17.59 26.20 -9.66
N MET A 197 16.54 26.72 -9.02
CA MET A 197 15.76 27.84 -9.56
C MET A 197 16.57 29.12 -9.79
N GLY A 198 17.67 29.31 -9.05
CA GLY A 198 18.58 30.45 -9.27
C GLY A 198 19.25 30.43 -10.65
N ALA A 199 19.33 29.28 -11.32
CA ALA A 199 19.77 29.22 -12.71
C ALA A 199 18.83 29.96 -13.68
N PHE A 200 17.58 30.20 -13.29
CA PHE A 200 16.51 30.72 -14.14
C PHE A 200 16.07 32.15 -13.79
N ASP A 201 16.82 32.88 -12.96
CA ASP A 201 16.44 34.24 -12.50
C ASP A 201 16.14 35.23 -13.64
N ASN A 202 16.67 35.01 -14.85
CA ASN A 202 16.43 35.85 -16.04
C ASN A 202 15.85 35.05 -17.24
N GLU A 203 15.25 33.89 -16.99
CA GLU A 203 14.78 32.94 -18.02
C GLU A 203 13.26 32.71 -17.94
N THR A 204 12.49 33.72 -17.50
CA THR A 204 11.04 33.61 -17.24
C THR A 204 10.26 33.16 -18.47
N ASP A 205 10.52 33.73 -19.65
CA ASP A 205 9.84 33.33 -20.90
C ASP A 205 10.10 31.86 -21.25
N THR A 206 11.30 31.38 -20.95
CA THR A 206 11.69 29.99 -21.19
C THR A 206 10.95 29.05 -20.25
N LEU A 207 10.82 29.43 -18.97
CA LEU A 207 10.00 28.69 -18.01
C LEU A 207 8.52 28.70 -18.40
N ILE A 208 7.96 29.82 -18.86
CA ILE A 208 6.55 29.88 -19.30
C ILE A 208 6.28 28.86 -20.43
N LYS A 209 7.18 28.75 -21.42
CA LYS A 209 7.05 27.74 -22.49
C LYS A 209 7.09 26.32 -21.95
N LEU A 210 8.04 26.04 -21.05
CA LEU A 210 8.15 24.75 -20.37
C LEU A 210 6.86 24.37 -19.63
N LEU A 211 6.26 25.32 -18.89
CA LEU A 211 5.01 25.10 -18.15
C LEU A 211 3.86 24.75 -19.10
N ASN A 212 3.74 25.43 -20.24
CA ASN A 212 2.72 25.13 -21.25
C ASN A 212 2.86 23.73 -21.86
N ASP A 213 4.09 23.28 -22.12
CA ASP A 213 4.35 21.92 -22.63
C ASP A 213 3.97 20.85 -21.60
N ILE A 214 4.23 21.11 -20.32
CA ILE A 214 3.82 20.24 -19.22
C ILE A 214 2.31 20.14 -19.14
N ASP A 215 1.58 21.25 -19.30
CA ASP A 215 0.13 21.27 -19.22
C ASP A 215 -0.52 20.40 -20.30
N GLU A 216 -0.05 20.52 -21.54
CA GLU A 216 -0.49 19.67 -22.64
C GLU A 216 -0.14 18.19 -22.40
N GLY A 217 1.03 17.91 -21.83
CA GLY A 217 1.42 16.57 -21.41
C GLY A 217 0.51 15.99 -20.32
N ALA A 218 0.21 16.77 -19.28
CA ALA A 218 -0.63 16.39 -18.16
C ALA A 218 -2.09 16.12 -18.59
N LYS A 219 -2.66 16.97 -19.46
CA LYS A 219 -3.99 16.74 -20.07
C LYS A 219 -4.10 15.39 -20.76
N LYS A 220 -3.08 15.03 -21.54
CA LYS A 220 -3.02 13.74 -22.26
C LYS A 220 -2.86 12.57 -21.29
N ALA A 221 -2.01 12.73 -20.27
CA ALA A 221 -1.71 11.69 -19.29
C ALA A 221 -2.89 11.38 -18.35
N ALA A 222 -3.69 12.38 -17.98
CA ALA A 222 -4.75 12.28 -16.96
C ALA A 222 -5.72 11.11 -17.17
N ARG A 223 -6.03 10.76 -18.43
CA ARG A 223 -6.99 9.70 -18.76
C ARG A 223 -6.44 8.30 -18.54
N VAL A 224 -5.15 8.08 -18.78
CA VAL A 224 -4.54 6.74 -18.86
C VAL A 224 -3.54 6.50 -17.71
N GLN A 225 -2.93 7.56 -17.20
CA GLN A 225 -1.85 7.52 -16.21
C GLN A 225 -2.06 8.61 -15.14
N LEU A 226 -3.19 8.54 -14.43
CA LEU A 226 -3.62 9.57 -13.47
C LEU A 226 -2.55 9.89 -12.43
N GLY A 227 -1.92 8.89 -11.80
CA GLY A 227 -0.87 9.13 -10.80
C GLY A 227 0.34 9.88 -11.36
N GLN A 228 0.73 9.60 -12.61
CA GLN A 228 1.82 10.33 -13.28
C GLN A 228 1.39 11.76 -13.65
N ALA A 229 0.14 11.97 -14.04
CA ALA A 229 -0.40 13.31 -14.30
C ALA A 229 -0.43 14.16 -13.02
N LEU A 230 -0.95 13.61 -11.91
CA LEU A 230 -0.94 14.27 -10.60
C LEU A 230 0.49 14.63 -10.17
N GLN A 231 1.43 13.69 -10.31
CA GLN A 231 2.82 13.92 -9.94
C GLN A 231 3.51 14.98 -10.82
N LEU A 232 3.19 15.00 -12.12
CA LEU A 232 3.73 15.97 -13.07
C LEU A 232 3.21 17.39 -12.78
N VAL A 233 1.91 17.54 -12.54
CA VAL A 233 1.30 18.83 -12.17
C VAL A 233 1.83 19.32 -10.82
N ALA A 234 1.96 18.44 -9.82
CA ALA A 234 2.56 18.83 -8.54
C ALA A 234 4.03 19.28 -8.69
N ALA A 235 4.83 18.60 -9.50
CA ALA A 235 6.22 18.99 -9.77
C ALA A 235 6.31 20.33 -10.53
N ARG A 236 5.36 20.62 -11.43
CA ARG A 236 5.23 21.92 -12.08
C ARG A 236 4.93 23.03 -11.07
N ASP A 237 4.01 22.78 -10.16
CA ASP A 237 3.61 23.76 -9.13
C ASP A 237 4.77 24.05 -8.14
N GLU A 238 5.65 23.07 -7.89
CA GLU A 238 6.91 23.27 -7.16
C GLU A 238 7.84 24.28 -7.89
N VAL A 239 7.97 24.18 -9.23
CA VAL A 239 8.75 25.14 -10.04
C VAL A 239 8.16 26.55 -9.98
N ILE A 240 6.83 26.65 -10.09
CA ILE A 240 6.13 27.95 -10.00
C ILE A 240 6.34 28.57 -8.60
N GLY A 241 6.16 27.79 -7.54
CA GLY A 241 6.38 28.27 -6.16
C GLY A 241 7.83 28.70 -5.88
N GLY A 242 8.80 28.17 -6.63
CA GLY A 242 10.21 28.55 -6.57
C GLY A 242 10.56 29.86 -7.27
N ASN A 243 9.66 30.45 -8.07
CA ASN A 243 9.90 31.68 -8.81
C ASN A 243 8.82 32.74 -8.50
N LYS A 244 9.23 33.89 -7.97
CA LYS A 244 8.30 34.97 -7.58
C LYS A 244 7.59 35.66 -8.76
N THR A 245 8.09 35.49 -9.98
CA THR A 245 7.57 36.16 -11.19
C THR A 245 6.71 35.25 -12.05
N LEU A 246 6.74 33.93 -11.82
CA LEU A 246 5.91 32.99 -12.57
C LEU A 246 4.50 32.98 -12.01
N GLU A 247 3.55 33.18 -12.90
CA GLU A 247 2.14 32.97 -12.63
C GLU A 247 1.64 31.81 -13.49
N LEU A 248 0.77 31.00 -12.90
CA LEU A 248 0.14 29.90 -13.61
C LEU A 248 -0.93 30.47 -14.56
N ASP A 249 -0.88 30.08 -15.83
CA ASP A 249 -1.88 30.48 -16.83
C ASP A 249 -3.31 30.12 -16.34
N PRO A 250 -4.31 31.01 -16.52
CA PRO A 250 -5.67 30.74 -16.08
C PRO A 250 -6.29 29.47 -16.68
N GLY A 251 -5.89 29.08 -17.90
CA GLY A 251 -6.32 27.87 -18.61
C GLY A 251 -5.42 26.64 -18.40
N ALA A 252 -4.39 26.76 -17.56
CA ALA A 252 -3.53 25.64 -17.18
C ALA A 252 -4.31 24.58 -16.40
N VAL A 253 -3.93 23.31 -16.54
CA VAL A 253 -4.51 22.22 -15.74
C VAL A 253 -4.07 22.35 -14.30
N ARG A 254 -5.00 22.22 -13.36
CA ARG A 254 -4.71 22.21 -11.92
C ARG A 254 -4.88 20.81 -11.36
N LEU A 255 -4.27 20.56 -10.20
CA LEU A 255 -4.56 19.36 -9.42
C LEU A 255 -6.06 19.24 -9.13
N SER A 256 -6.73 20.38 -8.86
CA SER A 256 -8.16 20.44 -8.64
C SER A 256 -8.98 19.92 -9.82
N ASP A 257 -8.57 20.22 -11.05
CA ASP A 257 -9.27 19.78 -12.26
C ASP A 257 -9.13 18.27 -12.45
N LEU A 258 -7.93 17.75 -12.20
CA LEU A 258 -7.64 16.31 -12.28
C LEU A 258 -8.42 15.52 -11.22
N ILE A 259 -8.54 16.08 -10.01
CA ILE A 259 -9.29 15.49 -8.90
C ILE A 259 -10.80 15.52 -9.20
N ALA A 260 -11.35 16.68 -9.59
CA ALA A 260 -12.77 16.83 -9.86
C ALA A 260 -13.24 15.97 -11.05
N GLY A 261 -12.36 15.73 -12.03
CA GLY A 261 -12.65 14.90 -13.20
C GLY A 261 -12.47 13.39 -13.02
N SER A 262 -12.09 12.91 -11.83
CA SER A 262 -11.73 11.51 -11.58
C SER A 262 -12.53 10.87 -10.45
N ASP A 263 -12.61 9.54 -10.47
CA ASP A 263 -13.18 8.77 -9.37
C ASP A 263 -12.28 8.85 -8.12
N LEU A 264 -12.88 9.16 -6.96
CA LEU A 264 -12.14 9.36 -5.71
C LEU A 264 -11.40 8.12 -5.23
N THR A 265 -11.91 6.91 -5.49
CA THR A 265 -11.22 5.67 -5.11
C THR A 265 -9.98 5.46 -5.96
N LYS A 266 -10.07 5.77 -7.26
CA LYS A 266 -8.91 5.77 -8.15
C LYS A 266 -7.86 6.81 -7.73
N ILE A 267 -8.28 7.99 -7.28
CA ILE A 267 -7.34 9.00 -6.76
C ILE A 267 -6.63 8.45 -5.52
N ALA A 268 -7.36 7.86 -4.58
CA ALA A 268 -6.79 7.31 -3.35
C ALA A 268 -5.70 6.26 -3.65
N ASP A 269 -5.98 5.36 -4.58
CA ASP A 269 -5.03 4.32 -5.02
C ASP A 269 -3.76 4.90 -5.66
N GLU A 270 -3.92 5.88 -6.56
CA GLU A 270 -2.80 6.48 -7.29
C GLU A 270 -1.91 7.32 -6.37
N VAL A 271 -2.50 8.06 -5.42
CA VAL A 271 -1.76 8.98 -4.52
C VAL A 271 -0.80 8.22 -3.60
N ILE A 272 -1.08 6.96 -3.23
CA ILE A 272 -0.18 6.16 -2.38
C ILE A 272 1.24 6.07 -2.97
N ALA A 273 1.35 6.01 -4.30
CA ALA A 273 2.63 5.87 -4.99
C ALA A 273 3.44 7.18 -5.06
N LEU A 274 2.84 8.33 -4.73
CA LEU A 274 3.49 9.63 -4.83
C LEU A 274 4.44 9.89 -3.64
N PRO A 275 5.50 10.71 -3.84
CA PRO A 275 6.30 11.26 -2.74
C PRO A 275 5.46 12.04 -1.73
N SER A 276 5.89 12.10 -0.46
CA SER A 276 5.08 12.67 0.64
C SER A 276 4.63 14.11 0.39
N GLY A 277 5.53 14.99 -0.08
CA GLY A 277 5.18 16.38 -0.39
C GLY A 277 4.08 16.49 -1.46
N ARG A 278 4.08 15.56 -2.42
CA ARG A 278 3.09 15.53 -3.51
C ARG A 278 1.76 14.91 -3.09
N GLN A 279 1.77 13.95 -2.17
CA GLN A 279 0.53 13.47 -1.56
C GLN A 279 -0.21 14.63 -0.88
N ARG A 280 0.51 15.42 -0.06
CA ARG A 280 -0.06 16.59 0.61
C ARG A 280 -0.63 17.60 -0.38
N ALA A 281 0.11 17.95 -1.44
CA ALA A 281 -0.38 18.88 -2.47
C ALA A 281 -1.69 18.40 -3.13
N VAL A 282 -1.83 17.10 -3.40
CA VAL A 282 -3.07 16.53 -3.94
C VAL A 282 -4.22 16.66 -2.94
N TYR A 283 -3.99 16.38 -1.65
CA TYR A 283 -5.04 16.52 -0.63
C TYR A 283 -5.45 17.97 -0.39
N GLU A 284 -4.50 18.92 -0.38
CA GLU A 284 -4.80 20.34 -0.24
C GLU A 284 -5.65 20.88 -1.41
N ALA A 285 -5.48 20.29 -2.60
CA ALA A 285 -6.25 20.65 -3.80
C ALA A 285 -7.72 20.15 -3.79
N PHE A 286 -8.14 19.33 -2.80
CA PHE A 286 -9.56 18.95 -2.65
C PHE A 286 -10.46 20.17 -2.43
N GLU A 287 -9.99 21.17 -1.68
CA GLU A 287 -10.76 22.39 -1.41
C GLU A 287 -11.08 23.13 -2.70
N SER A 288 -10.08 23.34 -3.56
CA SER A 288 -10.28 23.96 -4.87
C SER A 288 -11.08 23.07 -5.83
N ALA A 289 -11.02 21.74 -5.69
CA ALA A 289 -11.74 20.80 -6.56
C ALA A 289 -13.25 20.75 -6.26
N PHE A 290 -13.65 20.89 -4.99
CA PHE A 290 -15.01 20.60 -4.55
C PHE A 290 -15.70 21.76 -3.81
N GLY A 291 -15.01 22.89 -3.60
CA GLY A 291 -15.55 24.03 -2.85
C GLY A 291 -16.02 23.56 -1.47
N ASP A 292 -17.17 24.05 -1.01
CA ASP A 292 -17.71 23.75 0.32
C ASP A 292 -17.91 22.25 0.63
N ASP A 293 -18.00 21.38 -0.39
CA ASP A 293 -18.18 19.92 -0.22
C ASP A 293 -16.84 19.18 -0.01
N TRP A 294 -15.70 19.87 -0.03
CA TRP A 294 -14.38 19.22 -0.02
C TRP A 294 -14.13 18.35 1.21
N ILE A 295 -14.61 18.78 2.39
CA ILE A 295 -14.47 18.04 3.64
C ILE A 295 -15.22 16.71 3.54
N ALA A 296 -16.45 16.75 3.05
CA ALA A 296 -17.25 15.54 2.84
C ALA A 296 -16.58 14.60 1.84
N ARG A 297 -15.95 15.12 0.78
CA ARG A 297 -15.24 14.32 -0.23
C ARG A 297 -13.95 13.71 0.29
N ILE A 298 -13.07 14.49 0.91
CA ILE A 298 -11.75 14.01 1.34
C ILE A 298 -11.85 12.97 2.46
N VAL A 299 -12.85 13.08 3.32
CA VAL A 299 -13.09 12.09 4.37
C VAL A 299 -13.45 10.72 3.78
N THR A 300 -14.11 10.65 2.62
CA THR A 300 -14.43 9.36 1.98
C THR A 300 -13.23 8.56 1.50
N VAL A 301 -12.10 9.22 1.23
CA VAL A 301 -10.86 8.56 0.78
C VAL A 301 -9.92 8.21 1.93
N PHE A 302 -10.21 8.66 3.16
CA PHE A 302 -9.34 8.51 4.33
C PHE A 302 -8.87 7.07 4.55
N ASP A 303 -9.76 6.09 4.36
CA ASP A 303 -9.48 4.68 4.62
C ASP A 303 -8.68 3.97 3.50
N GLN A 304 -8.41 4.69 2.39
CA GLN A 304 -7.84 4.13 1.16
C GLN A 304 -6.46 4.70 0.82
N VAL A 305 -5.95 5.69 1.55
CA VAL A 305 -4.74 6.45 1.18
C VAL A 305 -3.45 6.01 1.88
N GLY A 306 -3.50 4.89 2.61
CA GLY A 306 -2.36 4.35 3.37
C GLY A 306 -1.91 5.24 4.53
N ALA A 307 -0.90 4.81 5.28
CA ALA A 307 -0.46 5.48 6.53
C ALA A 307 -0.11 6.96 6.40
N ARG A 308 0.59 7.33 5.30
CA ARG A 308 1.01 8.72 5.06
C ARG A 308 -0.19 9.59 4.73
N GLY A 309 -1.04 9.13 3.81
CA GLY A 309 -2.24 9.85 3.43
C GLY A 309 -3.21 10.05 4.60
N VAL A 310 -3.43 9.01 5.41
CA VAL A 310 -4.23 9.10 6.65
C VAL A 310 -3.72 10.24 7.55
N THR A 311 -2.40 10.32 7.74
CA THR A 311 -1.78 11.34 8.59
C THR A 311 -1.91 12.75 8.00
N GLU A 312 -1.66 12.91 6.69
CA GLU A 312 -1.76 14.22 6.02
C GLU A 312 -3.21 14.70 5.91
N ILE A 313 -4.18 13.83 5.59
CA ILE A 313 -5.60 14.21 5.55
C ILE A 313 -6.06 14.65 6.93
N ALA A 314 -5.75 13.89 7.99
CA ALA A 314 -6.10 14.28 9.35
C ALA A 314 -5.50 15.65 9.73
N ARG A 315 -4.25 15.89 9.34
CA ARG A 315 -3.57 17.16 9.59
C ARG A 315 -4.24 18.32 8.84
N ILE A 316 -4.57 18.15 7.56
CA ILE A 316 -5.28 19.18 6.77
C ILE A 316 -6.66 19.48 7.39
N LEU A 317 -7.39 18.44 7.80
CA LEU A 317 -8.69 18.60 8.45
C LEU A 317 -8.57 19.28 9.82
N LEU A 318 -7.50 19.06 10.57
CA LEU A 318 -7.21 19.79 11.80
C LEU A 318 -6.90 21.26 11.52
N GLU A 319 -6.10 21.56 10.49
CA GLU A 319 -5.71 22.91 10.09
C GLU A 319 -6.90 23.73 9.51
N ARG A 320 -7.96 23.07 9.04
CA ARG A 320 -9.12 23.69 8.36
C ARG A 320 -10.48 23.36 9.00
N ASP A 321 -10.51 23.11 10.31
CA ASP A 321 -11.73 22.87 11.10
C ASP A 321 -12.64 21.72 10.61
N GLY A 322 -12.08 20.75 9.87
CA GLY A 322 -12.78 19.60 9.30
C GLY A 322 -12.82 18.34 10.18
N MET A 323 -12.19 18.37 11.36
CA MET A 323 -12.15 17.22 12.28
C MET A 323 -13.52 16.64 12.68
N PRO A 324 -14.58 17.44 12.93
CA PRO A 324 -15.89 16.88 13.26
C PRO A 324 -16.46 15.95 12.18
N ALA A 325 -16.18 16.24 10.90
CA ALA A 325 -16.61 15.39 9.79
C ALA A 325 -15.83 14.07 9.76
N LEU A 326 -14.51 14.11 10.02
CA LEU A 326 -13.68 12.92 10.13
C LEU A 326 -14.13 12.03 11.28
N ILE A 327 -14.35 12.59 12.46
CA ILE A 327 -14.83 11.87 13.65
C ILE A 327 -16.16 11.16 13.38
N LYS A 328 -17.11 11.85 12.73
CA LYS A 328 -18.40 11.26 12.32
C LYS A 328 -18.21 10.09 11.35
N HIS A 329 -17.30 10.22 10.39
CA HIS A 329 -16.97 9.16 9.44
C HIS A 329 -16.32 7.96 10.14
N LEU A 330 -15.31 8.19 10.98
CA LEU A 330 -14.63 7.16 11.75
C LEU A 330 -15.61 6.40 12.63
N GLY A 331 -16.49 7.07 13.37
CA GLY A 331 -17.53 6.41 14.19
C GLY A 331 -18.46 5.54 13.33
N SER A 332 -18.90 6.06 12.18
CA SER A 332 -19.74 5.29 11.24
C SER A 332 -19.03 4.07 10.64
N ALA A 333 -17.72 4.20 10.36
CA ALA A 333 -16.91 3.13 9.78
C ALA A 333 -16.53 2.07 10.84
N LEU A 334 -16.25 2.49 12.08
CA LEU A 334 -16.02 1.61 13.23
C LEU A 334 -17.25 0.74 13.53
N ALA A 335 -18.44 1.34 13.57
CA ALA A 335 -19.70 0.61 13.77
C ALA A 335 -19.94 -0.47 12.70
N ARG A 336 -19.46 -0.23 11.47
CA ARG A 336 -19.54 -1.19 10.35
C ARG A 336 -18.32 -2.10 10.23
N ARG A 337 -17.30 -1.93 11.07
CA ARG A 337 -16.00 -2.61 11.00
C ARG A 337 -15.32 -2.49 9.62
N ALA A 338 -15.43 -1.29 9.03
CA ALA A 338 -14.97 -0.99 7.67
C ALA A 338 -13.60 -0.30 7.60
N LEU A 339 -13.03 0.12 8.73
CA LEU A 339 -11.72 0.78 8.75
C LEU A 339 -10.58 -0.18 8.38
N GLY A 340 -9.68 0.31 7.54
CA GLY A 340 -8.44 -0.38 7.18
C GLY A 340 -7.37 -0.32 8.28
N PRO A 341 -6.25 -1.04 8.11
CA PRO A 341 -5.20 -1.14 9.13
C PRO A 341 -4.53 0.21 9.42
N ASP A 342 -4.28 1.03 8.40
CA ASP A 342 -3.61 2.33 8.59
C ASP A 342 -4.48 3.35 9.32
N ALA A 343 -5.79 3.40 9.02
CA ALA A 343 -6.75 4.23 9.74
C ALA A 343 -6.86 3.81 11.21
N LEU A 344 -6.96 2.49 11.50
CA LEU A 344 -6.99 1.99 12.88
C LEU A 344 -5.69 2.28 13.64
N ILE A 345 -4.52 2.14 12.98
CA ILE A 345 -3.23 2.51 13.58
C ILE A 345 -3.21 4.00 13.94
N TRP A 346 -3.71 4.87 13.06
CA TRP A 346 -3.80 6.30 13.32
C TRP A 346 -4.74 6.60 14.49
N VAL A 347 -5.95 6.02 14.52
CA VAL A 347 -6.89 6.15 15.64
C VAL A 347 -6.24 5.72 16.96
N CYS A 348 -5.49 4.60 16.97
CA CYS A 348 -4.78 4.14 18.17
C CYS A 348 -3.67 5.11 18.62
N ARG A 349 -2.98 5.77 17.69
CA ARG A 349 -1.92 6.74 18.01
C ARG A 349 -2.50 8.06 18.52
N GLU A 350 -3.61 8.50 17.93
CA GLU A 350 -4.29 9.76 18.27
C GLU A 350 -5.35 9.61 19.37
N ARG A 351 -5.37 8.48 20.08
CA ARG A 351 -6.36 8.12 21.11
C ARG A 351 -6.47 9.09 22.30
N LYS A 352 -5.49 9.98 22.49
CA LYS A 352 -5.46 11.03 23.54
C LYS A 352 -5.51 12.45 22.95
N ALA A 353 -5.85 12.55 21.67
CA ALA A 353 -5.85 13.78 20.91
C ALA A 353 -6.96 13.72 19.83
N ALA A 354 -6.58 13.77 18.55
CA ALA A 354 -7.52 13.94 17.44
C ALA A 354 -8.54 12.80 17.27
N ALA A 355 -8.34 11.64 17.91
CA ALA A 355 -9.24 10.48 17.81
C ALA A 355 -9.87 10.08 19.17
N GLU A 356 -9.73 10.90 20.21
CA GLU A 356 -10.23 10.59 21.56
C GLU A 356 -11.73 10.25 21.58
N GLU A 357 -12.56 11.01 20.85
CA GLU A 357 -14.02 10.83 20.82
C GLU A 357 -14.49 9.48 20.24
N VAL A 358 -13.69 8.86 19.38
CA VAL A 358 -14.04 7.59 18.73
C VAL A 358 -13.28 6.40 19.32
N PHE A 359 -12.37 6.63 20.26
CA PHE A 359 -11.53 5.60 20.82
C PHE A 359 -12.25 4.84 21.95
N GLY A 360 -12.61 3.57 21.69
CA GLY A 360 -13.34 2.75 22.65
C GLY A 360 -13.58 1.30 22.19
N ALA A 361 -14.66 0.69 22.70
CA ALA A 361 -15.00 -0.72 22.44
C ALA A 361 -15.05 -1.07 20.94
N ASP A 362 -15.60 -0.18 20.11
CA ASP A 362 -15.70 -0.40 18.67
C ASP A 362 -14.35 -0.43 17.96
N VAL A 363 -13.36 0.33 18.46
CA VAL A 363 -11.97 0.28 17.96
C VAL A 363 -11.38 -1.10 18.27
N GLY A 364 -11.52 -1.57 19.51
CA GLY A 364 -11.07 -2.91 19.90
C GLY A 364 -11.72 -4.02 19.08
N ALA A 365 -13.04 -3.94 18.89
CA ALA A 365 -13.79 -4.91 18.10
C ALA A 365 -13.36 -4.89 16.61
N SER A 366 -13.11 -3.71 16.06
CA SER A 366 -12.64 -3.53 14.67
C SER A 366 -11.23 -4.08 14.47
N ILE A 367 -10.32 -3.83 15.42
CA ILE A 367 -8.95 -4.35 15.39
C ILE A 367 -8.95 -5.89 15.40
N LEU A 368 -9.64 -6.52 16.35
CA LEU A 368 -9.69 -7.98 16.44
C LEU A 368 -10.33 -8.60 15.19
N ASN A 369 -11.44 -8.02 14.70
CA ASN A 369 -12.09 -8.47 13.48
C ASN A 369 -11.16 -8.38 12.26
N LEU A 370 -10.40 -7.29 12.12
CA LEU A 370 -9.47 -7.10 11.02
C LEU A 370 -8.30 -8.10 11.09
N LEU A 371 -7.72 -8.30 12.27
CA LEU A 371 -6.65 -9.27 12.52
C LEU A 371 -7.11 -10.71 12.21
N GLU A 372 -8.28 -11.11 12.68
CA GLU A 372 -8.87 -12.43 12.45
C GLU A 372 -9.15 -12.67 10.95
N ASN A 373 -9.76 -11.69 10.27
CA ASN A 373 -10.06 -11.82 8.84
C ASN A 373 -8.78 -11.88 7.98
N ASP A 374 -7.78 -11.06 8.29
CA ASP A 374 -6.47 -11.11 7.62
C ASP A 374 -5.75 -12.43 7.92
N HIS A 375 -5.94 -13.02 9.11
CA HIS A 375 -5.40 -14.32 9.48
C HIS A 375 -5.97 -15.47 8.64
N LEU A 376 -7.28 -15.44 8.38
CA LEU A 376 -8.00 -16.44 7.60
C LEU A 376 -7.84 -16.27 6.08
N SER A 377 -7.38 -15.11 5.63
CA SER A 377 -7.21 -14.83 4.21
C SER A 377 -5.94 -15.49 3.65
N ASP A 378 -6.07 -16.13 2.48
CA ASP A 378 -4.94 -16.64 1.69
C ASP A 378 -4.24 -15.48 0.96
N GLY A 379 -3.37 -14.75 1.66
CA GLY A 379 -2.62 -13.64 1.07
C GLY A 379 -1.53 -13.05 1.98
N PRO A 380 -0.77 -12.06 1.48
CA PRO A 380 0.20 -11.34 2.31
C PRO A 380 -0.49 -10.68 3.51
N ARG A 381 0.07 -10.86 4.71
CA ARG A 381 -0.47 -10.28 5.95
C ARG A 381 -0.45 -8.75 5.88
N LYS A 382 -1.63 -8.13 5.89
CA LYS A 382 -1.80 -6.67 5.85
C LYS A 382 -1.85 -6.03 7.25
N THR A 383 -2.04 -6.85 8.29
CA THR A 383 -2.27 -6.38 9.67
C THR A 383 -1.06 -6.47 10.59
N SER A 384 0.11 -6.87 10.09
CA SER A 384 1.33 -7.07 10.88
C SER A 384 1.74 -5.82 11.69
N ARG A 385 1.61 -4.63 11.11
CA ARG A 385 1.89 -3.35 11.80
C ARG A 385 0.91 -3.06 12.93
N LEU A 386 -0.35 -3.47 12.79
CA LEU A 386 -1.37 -3.32 13.82
C LEU A 386 -1.16 -4.32 14.97
N GLN A 387 -0.81 -5.56 14.65
CA GLN A 387 -0.38 -6.56 15.65
C GLN A 387 0.84 -6.07 16.43
N THR A 388 1.86 -5.55 15.74
CA THR A 388 3.06 -4.98 16.36
C THR A 388 2.70 -3.83 17.30
N LEU A 389 1.80 -2.93 16.88
CA LEU A 389 1.35 -1.80 17.71
C LEU A 389 0.70 -2.28 19.03
N LEU A 390 -0.15 -3.30 19.00
CA LEU A 390 -0.76 -3.88 20.21
C LEU A 390 0.28 -4.47 21.17
N ASN A 391 1.31 -5.10 20.62
CA ASN A 391 2.38 -5.72 21.40
C ASN A 391 3.32 -4.68 22.02
N ASP A 392 3.73 -3.68 21.24
CA ASP A 392 4.76 -2.71 21.62
C ASP A 392 4.21 -1.57 22.49
N ASP A 393 3.02 -1.04 22.18
CA ASP A 393 2.39 0.01 22.98
C ASP A 393 1.73 -0.61 24.22
N LYS A 394 2.46 -0.62 25.33
CA LYS A 394 2.00 -1.17 26.61
C LYS A 394 0.80 -0.43 27.20
N ALA A 395 0.54 0.82 26.80
CA ALA A 395 -0.57 1.63 27.28
C ALA A 395 -1.82 1.48 26.41
N LEU A 396 -1.70 1.04 25.15
CA LEU A 396 -2.81 0.97 24.21
C LEU A 396 -3.99 0.14 24.72
N LEU A 397 -3.74 -1.11 25.15
CA LEU A 397 -4.81 -1.97 25.69
C LEU A 397 -5.41 -1.42 26.99
N PRO A 398 -4.62 -1.00 27.99
CA PRO A 398 -5.11 -0.28 29.17
C PRO A 398 -6.03 0.89 28.82
N ASP A 399 -5.59 1.81 27.94
CA ASP A 399 -6.35 2.98 27.52
C ASP A 399 -7.68 2.54 26.84
N LEU A 400 -7.63 1.50 26.00
CA LEU A 400 -8.78 0.99 25.24
C LEU A 400 -9.87 0.40 26.14
N VAL A 401 -9.49 -0.41 27.14
CA VAL A 401 -10.46 -1.09 28.01
C VAL A 401 -10.89 -0.22 29.18
N GLN A 402 -10.20 0.87 29.49
CA GLN A 402 -10.53 1.75 30.62
C GLN A 402 -11.93 2.37 30.50
N GLY A 403 -12.44 2.60 29.28
CA GLY A 403 -13.78 3.15 29.06
C GLY A 403 -14.91 2.10 28.94
N MET A 404 -14.60 0.82 28.80
CA MET A 404 -15.58 -0.24 28.53
C MET A 404 -16.47 -0.55 29.74
N ASP A 405 -17.70 -0.99 29.52
CA ASP A 405 -18.48 -1.60 30.60
C ASP A 405 -17.95 -3.01 30.97
N LEU A 406 -18.49 -3.60 32.04
CA LEU A 406 -18.06 -4.92 32.52
C LEU A 406 -18.26 -6.04 31.48
N ASN A 407 -19.34 -5.99 30.71
CA ASN A 407 -19.64 -6.99 29.69
C ASN A 407 -18.76 -6.79 28.46
N GLU A 408 -18.57 -5.55 28.03
CA GLU A 408 -17.69 -5.16 26.93
C GLU A 408 -16.25 -5.60 27.23
N ALA A 409 -15.72 -5.27 28.42
CA ALA A 409 -14.37 -5.63 28.83
C ALA A 409 -14.17 -7.15 28.87
N ARG A 410 -15.14 -7.90 29.41
CA ARG A 410 -15.11 -9.37 29.44
C ARG A 410 -15.18 -9.99 28.06
N ASN A 411 -16.05 -9.47 27.19
CA ASN A 411 -16.19 -9.96 25.82
C ASN A 411 -14.91 -9.67 25.01
N PHE A 412 -14.34 -8.47 25.13
CA PHE A 412 -13.09 -8.11 24.49
C PHE A 412 -11.92 -8.98 24.97
N ALA A 413 -11.79 -9.18 26.29
CA ALA A 413 -10.79 -10.05 26.89
C ALA A 413 -10.91 -11.51 26.41
N ARG A 414 -12.14 -12.04 26.34
CA ARG A 414 -12.39 -13.39 25.80
C ARG A 414 -11.98 -13.48 24.33
N ARG A 415 -12.40 -12.53 23.49
CA ARG A 415 -11.98 -12.49 22.08
C ARG A 415 -10.46 -12.38 21.92
N MET A 416 -9.78 -11.63 22.78
CA MET A 416 -8.32 -11.53 22.78
C MET A 416 -7.66 -12.89 23.06
N LEU A 417 -8.19 -13.67 24.00
CA LEU A 417 -7.73 -15.03 24.29
C LEU A 417 -8.02 -16.01 23.14
N ASP A 418 -9.18 -15.88 22.50
CA ASP A 418 -9.58 -16.77 21.40
C ASP A 418 -8.96 -16.40 20.05
N CYS A 419 -8.43 -15.18 19.92
CA CYS A 419 -7.86 -14.69 18.67
C CYS A 419 -6.68 -15.58 18.19
N PRO A 420 -6.74 -16.15 16.99
CA PRO A 420 -5.72 -17.08 16.49
C PRO A 420 -4.41 -16.40 16.07
N VAL A 421 -4.39 -15.06 16.03
CA VAL A 421 -3.24 -14.26 15.59
C VAL A 421 -2.11 -14.25 16.60
N PHE A 422 -2.44 -14.35 17.89
CA PHE A 422 -1.47 -14.24 18.98
C PHE A 422 -1.01 -15.61 19.47
N GLY A 423 0.29 -15.75 19.72
CA GLY A 423 0.82 -16.92 20.41
C GLY A 423 0.47 -16.94 21.90
N GLU A 424 0.62 -18.09 22.56
CA GLU A 424 0.32 -18.27 24.00
C GLU A 424 1.00 -17.23 24.91
N LEU A 425 2.28 -16.93 24.68
CA LEU A 425 3.03 -15.95 25.46
C LEU A 425 2.54 -14.51 25.22
N GLU A 426 2.20 -14.19 23.98
CA GLU A 426 1.63 -12.88 23.63
C GLU A 426 0.27 -12.70 24.29
N LYS A 427 -0.61 -13.70 24.19
CA LYS A 427 -1.92 -13.71 24.86
C LYS A 427 -1.79 -13.46 26.36
N LYS A 428 -0.87 -14.16 27.04
CA LYS A 428 -0.61 -13.93 28.49
C LYS A 428 -0.16 -12.50 28.78
N SER A 429 0.76 -11.97 27.96
CA SER A 429 1.26 -10.60 28.09
C SER A 429 0.18 -9.54 27.87
N LEU A 430 -0.63 -9.68 26.82
CA LEU A 430 -1.73 -8.77 26.49
C LEU A 430 -2.83 -8.85 27.56
N MET A 431 -3.20 -10.06 28.01
CA MET A 431 -4.17 -10.25 29.08
C MET A 431 -3.72 -9.68 30.41
N ALA A 432 -2.45 -9.80 30.79
CA ALA A 432 -1.93 -9.17 32.00
C ALA A 432 -2.13 -7.64 32.00
N ARG A 433 -2.03 -7.00 30.83
CA ARG A 433 -2.28 -5.55 30.68
C ARG A 433 -3.76 -5.20 30.84
N ILE A 434 -4.66 -6.03 30.29
CA ILE A 434 -6.11 -5.87 30.44
C ILE A 434 -6.50 -6.05 31.91
N ILE A 435 -6.08 -7.16 32.53
CA ILE A 435 -6.33 -7.49 33.94
C ILE A 435 -5.92 -6.38 34.90
N LYS A 436 -4.79 -5.72 34.62
CA LYS A 436 -4.29 -4.61 35.45
C LYS A 436 -5.29 -3.46 35.57
N VAL A 437 -6.07 -3.19 34.52
CA VAL A 437 -7.09 -2.12 34.50
C VAL A 437 -8.49 -2.68 34.77
N ARG A 438 -8.73 -3.94 34.44
CA ARG A 438 -10.02 -4.65 34.55
C ARG A 438 -9.85 -5.97 35.32
N PRO A 439 -9.68 -5.93 36.66
CA PRO A 439 -9.46 -7.13 37.47
C PRO A 439 -10.58 -8.18 37.36
N GLU A 440 -11.80 -7.77 37.00
CA GLU A 440 -12.95 -8.63 36.73
C GLU A 440 -12.76 -9.61 35.56
N THR A 441 -11.68 -9.44 34.77
CA THR A 441 -11.28 -10.32 33.66
C THR A 441 -10.27 -11.39 34.06
N VAL A 442 -9.71 -11.36 35.28
CA VAL A 442 -8.73 -12.35 35.78
C VAL A 442 -9.27 -13.76 35.65
N GLU A 443 -10.56 -13.93 35.93
CA GLU A 443 -11.25 -15.22 35.90
C GLU A 443 -11.20 -15.94 34.55
N LEU A 444 -10.93 -15.22 33.46
CA LEU A 444 -10.79 -15.77 32.11
C LEU A 444 -9.43 -16.47 31.90
N VAL A 445 -8.42 -16.14 32.72
CA VAL A 445 -7.03 -16.63 32.59
C VAL A 445 -6.65 -17.52 33.76
N SER A 446 -7.16 -17.24 34.96
CA SER A 446 -7.02 -18.13 36.11
C SER A 446 -7.90 -19.36 35.89
N GLY A 447 -7.29 -20.53 35.71
CA GLY A 447 -7.98 -21.81 35.47
C GLY A 447 -9.02 -22.23 36.52
N GLU A 448 -9.21 -21.45 37.59
CA GLU A 448 -10.22 -21.65 38.63
C GLU A 448 -11.64 -21.22 38.22
N ASN A 449 -11.80 -20.46 37.12
CA ASN A 449 -13.12 -20.04 36.61
C ASN A 449 -13.35 -20.36 35.11
N ALA A 450 -12.71 -21.42 34.60
CA ALA A 450 -13.01 -21.97 33.27
C ALA A 450 -14.48 -22.43 33.08
N GLN A 451 -15.32 -22.31 34.12
CA GLN A 451 -16.75 -22.62 34.12
C GLN A 451 -17.58 -21.59 34.89
N LYS A 452 -17.58 -20.34 34.42
CA LYS A 452 -18.87 -19.66 34.24
C LYS A 452 -19.12 -19.51 32.75
N ARG A 453 -19.22 -20.67 32.09
CA ARG A 453 -19.91 -20.76 30.81
C ARG A 453 -21.30 -20.14 31.06
N GLU A 454 -21.73 -19.20 30.24
CA GLU A 454 -23.17 -18.96 30.11
C GLU A 454 -23.82 -20.34 30.00
N GLU A 455 -24.76 -20.64 30.89
CA GLU A 455 -25.32 -22.00 30.99
C GLU A 455 -25.76 -22.44 29.60
N PRO A 456 -25.32 -23.63 29.14
CA PRO A 456 -25.64 -24.07 27.80
C PRO A 456 -27.17 -24.11 27.63
N LEU A 457 -27.66 -23.44 26.59
CA LEU A 457 -29.07 -23.47 26.25
C LEU A 457 -29.40 -24.85 25.68
N LEU A 458 -30.12 -25.66 26.44
CA LEU A 458 -30.59 -26.96 25.96
C LEU A 458 -31.75 -26.75 25.00
N VAL A 459 -31.64 -27.30 23.78
CA VAL A 459 -32.61 -27.15 22.69
C VAL A 459 -32.72 -28.45 21.90
N SER A 460 -33.82 -28.67 21.18
CA SER A 460 -33.87 -29.79 20.23
C SER A 460 -32.89 -29.61 19.08
N TRP A 461 -32.43 -30.72 18.50
CA TRP A 461 -31.66 -30.69 17.25
C TRP A 461 -32.42 -29.98 16.12
N GLU A 462 -33.73 -30.16 16.04
CA GLU A 462 -34.59 -29.53 15.04
C GLU A 462 -34.59 -28.00 15.19
N SER A 463 -34.79 -27.49 16.40
CA SER A 463 -34.79 -26.05 16.66
C SER A 463 -33.42 -25.42 16.45
N LEU A 464 -32.34 -26.14 16.78
CA LEU A 464 -30.98 -25.68 16.49
C LEU A 464 -30.70 -25.57 15.00
N ASP A 465 -31.14 -26.56 14.21
CA ASP A 465 -30.94 -26.55 12.76
C ASP A 465 -31.74 -25.41 12.09
N LYS A 466 -33.00 -25.21 12.50
CA LYS A 466 -33.83 -24.07 12.04
C LYS A 466 -33.15 -22.72 12.28
N LYS A 467 -32.54 -22.53 13.46
CA LYS A 467 -31.81 -21.29 13.81
C LYS A 467 -30.54 -21.11 12.99
N LYS A 468 -29.80 -22.18 12.70
CA LYS A 468 -28.64 -22.14 11.80
C LYS A 468 -29.03 -21.79 10.37
N GLN A 469 -30.13 -22.37 9.87
CA GLN A 469 -30.67 -22.02 8.56
C GLN A 469 -31.13 -20.55 8.51
N GLU A 470 -31.80 -20.06 9.56
CA GLU A 470 -32.17 -18.64 9.68
C GLU A 470 -30.93 -17.72 9.62
N LEU A 471 -29.83 -18.10 10.28
CA LEU A 471 -28.58 -17.35 10.24
C LEU A 471 -27.93 -17.38 8.84
N ASP A 472 -27.91 -18.53 8.18
CA ASP A 472 -27.36 -18.67 6.82
C ASP A 472 -28.15 -17.82 5.81
N ASP A 473 -29.49 -17.85 5.88
CA ASP A 473 -30.37 -17.02 5.06
C ASP A 473 -30.13 -15.52 5.29
N LEU A 474 -29.92 -15.12 6.54
CA LEU A 474 -29.59 -13.72 6.86
C LEU A 474 -28.28 -13.30 6.20
N ILE A 475 -27.25 -14.13 6.30
CA ILE A 475 -25.90 -13.83 5.80
C ILE A 475 -25.84 -13.85 4.27
N ARG A 476 -26.43 -14.88 3.64
CA ARG A 476 -26.27 -15.13 2.19
C ARG A 476 -27.31 -14.43 1.34
N ILE A 477 -28.49 -14.14 1.89
CA ILE A 477 -29.62 -13.61 1.12
C ILE A 477 -30.00 -12.22 1.61
N LYS A 478 -30.48 -12.11 2.86
CA LYS A 478 -31.16 -10.89 3.33
C LYS A 478 -30.21 -9.69 3.48
N ILE A 479 -29.01 -9.89 4.02
CA ILE A 479 -28.03 -8.81 4.19
C ILE A 479 -27.52 -8.30 2.84
N PRO A 480 -27.07 -9.16 1.90
CA PRO A 480 -26.70 -8.71 0.55
C PRO A 480 -27.83 -8.01 -0.20
N GLN A 481 -29.07 -8.50 -0.08
CA GLN A 481 -30.23 -7.87 -0.70
C GLN A 481 -30.50 -6.47 -0.12
N ASN A 482 -30.51 -6.33 1.20
CA ASN A 482 -30.69 -5.03 1.84
C ASN A 482 -29.57 -4.03 1.48
N LEU A 483 -28.33 -4.49 1.29
CA LEU A 483 -27.24 -3.65 0.80
C LEU A 483 -27.52 -3.10 -0.61
N GLN A 484 -28.08 -3.94 -1.49
CA GLN A 484 -28.50 -3.53 -2.82
C GLN A 484 -29.68 -2.55 -2.75
N ASP A 485 -30.65 -2.78 -1.88
CA ASP A 485 -31.80 -1.90 -1.68
C ASP A 485 -31.36 -0.51 -1.16
N VAL A 486 -30.41 -0.46 -0.22
CA VAL A 486 -29.81 0.80 0.24
C VAL A 486 -29.08 1.53 -0.90
N LYS A 487 -28.39 0.79 -1.78
CA LYS A 487 -27.69 1.36 -2.94
C LYS A 487 -28.66 1.95 -3.95
N ILE A 488 -29.76 1.25 -4.24
CA ILE A 488 -30.83 1.72 -5.13
C ILE A 488 -31.53 2.93 -4.52
N ALA A 489 -31.92 2.86 -3.25
CA ALA A 489 -32.56 3.97 -2.53
C ALA A 489 -31.68 5.25 -2.53
N ARG A 490 -30.36 5.08 -2.43
CA ARG A 490 -29.39 6.20 -2.50
C ARG A 490 -29.34 6.88 -3.87
N SER A 491 -29.70 6.18 -4.94
CA SER A 491 -29.67 6.72 -6.32
C SER A 491 -30.78 7.72 -6.63
N TYR A 492 -31.83 7.78 -5.79
CA TYR A 492 -32.99 8.67 -6.01
C TYR A 492 -32.79 10.12 -5.51
N GLY A 493 -31.59 10.48 -5.06
CA GLY A 493 -31.19 11.88 -4.84
C GLY A 493 -31.60 12.47 -3.49
N ASP A 494 -32.89 12.75 -3.27
CA ASP A 494 -33.33 13.48 -2.08
C ASP A 494 -33.55 12.57 -0.85
N LEU A 495 -32.48 12.39 -0.07
CA LEU A 495 -32.43 11.45 1.05
C LEU A 495 -33.20 11.92 2.31
N ARG A 496 -33.60 13.19 2.39
CA ARG A 496 -34.27 13.73 3.60
C ARG A 496 -35.73 13.30 3.69
N GLU A 497 -36.40 13.14 2.55
CA GLU A 497 -37.80 12.71 2.47
C GLU A 497 -37.98 11.27 1.97
N ASN A 498 -36.93 10.65 1.43
CA ASN A 498 -36.99 9.29 0.88
C ASN A 498 -37.30 8.24 1.98
N PHE A 499 -38.55 7.76 1.96
CA PHE A 499 -39.08 6.77 2.89
C PHE A 499 -38.43 5.41 2.70
N GLU A 500 -38.11 5.04 1.45
CA GLU A 500 -37.42 3.79 1.11
C GLU A 500 -36.01 3.75 1.70
N TYR A 501 -35.28 4.86 1.69
CA TYR A 501 -33.94 4.95 2.27
C TYR A 501 -33.96 4.80 3.79
N LYS A 502 -34.90 5.49 4.48
CA LYS A 502 -35.08 5.36 5.94
C LYS A 502 -35.44 3.91 6.31
N SER A 503 -36.40 3.33 5.60
CA SER A 503 -36.82 1.94 5.80
C SER A 503 -35.69 0.94 5.57
N ALA A 504 -34.90 1.10 4.52
CA ALA A 504 -33.74 0.24 4.23
C ALA A 504 -32.62 0.38 5.28
N LYS A 505 -32.45 1.58 5.86
CA LYS A 505 -31.51 1.81 6.97
C LYS A 505 -31.96 1.22 8.29
N ASP A 506 -33.25 1.29 8.60
CA ASP A 506 -33.80 0.64 9.79
C ASP A 506 -33.75 -0.89 9.65
N MET A 507 -34.01 -1.41 8.44
CA MET A 507 -33.84 -2.81 8.12
C MET A 507 -32.38 -3.28 8.22
N GLU A 508 -31.41 -2.46 7.79
CA GLU A 508 -29.97 -2.73 7.99
C GLU A 508 -29.63 -2.93 9.47
N LYS A 509 -30.11 -2.05 10.35
CA LYS A 509 -29.90 -2.16 11.80
C LYS A 509 -30.57 -3.40 12.36
N PHE A 510 -31.82 -3.67 11.96
CA PHE A 510 -32.56 -4.85 12.40
C PHE A 510 -31.83 -6.14 12.03
N LEU A 511 -31.38 -6.26 10.78
CA LEU A 511 -30.64 -7.43 10.30
C LEU A 511 -29.31 -7.61 11.04
N ALA A 512 -28.58 -6.54 11.31
CA ALA A 512 -27.32 -6.58 12.06
C ALA A 512 -27.53 -7.03 13.51
N HIS A 513 -28.54 -6.48 14.19
CA HIS A 513 -28.91 -6.91 15.54
C HIS A 513 -29.37 -8.36 15.57
N ARG A 514 -30.22 -8.77 14.62
CA ARG A 514 -30.73 -10.14 14.53
C ARG A 514 -29.61 -11.15 14.29
N ARG A 515 -28.67 -10.84 13.39
CA ARG A 515 -27.49 -11.67 13.16
C ARG A 515 -26.68 -11.85 14.45
N ASN A 516 -26.31 -10.76 15.12
CA ASN A 516 -25.50 -10.84 16.33
C ASN A 516 -26.20 -11.60 17.47
N ALA A 517 -27.52 -11.43 17.60
CA ALA A 517 -28.33 -12.17 18.57
C ALA A 517 -28.35 -13.67 18.26
N LEU A 518 -28.63 -14.07 17.01
CA LEU A 518 -28.64 -15.47 16.58
C LEU A 518 -27.27 -16.13 16.73
N ASP A 519 -26.19 -15.44 16.36
CA ASP A 519 -24.82 -15.94 16.44
C ASP A 519 -24.45 -16.25 17.90
N ARG A 520 -24.78 -15.34 18.83
CA ARG A 520 -24.61 -15.55 20.27
C ARG A 520 -25.48 -16.71 20.77
N GLU A 521 -26.78 -16.70 20.47
CA GLU A 521 -27.73 -17.75 20.87
C GLU A 521 -27.29 -19.15 20.42
N ILE A 522 -26.86 -19.30 19.15
CA ILE A 522 -26.38 -20.56 18.57
C ILE A 522 -25.08 -21.01 19.24
N SER A 523 -24.16 -20.10 19.57
CA SER A 523 -22.90 -20.45 20.24
C SER A 523 -23.12 -21.09 21.62
N LEU A 524 -24.20 -20.69 22.31
CA LEU A 524 -24.59 -21.19 23.64
C LEU A 524 -25.44 -22.46 23.57
N ALA A 525 -26.07 -22.73 22.43
CA ALA A 525 -26.99 -23.84 22.29
C ALA A 525 -26.30 -25.21 22.30
N ARG A 526 -26.97 -26.19 22.91
CA ARG A 526 -26.59 -27.60 22.92
C ARG A 526 -27.81 -28.43 22.53
N GLY A 527 -27.72 -29.10 21.38
CA GLY A 527 -28.77 -29.95 20.84
C GLY A 527 -28.96 -31.24 21.64
N THR A 528 -30.20 -31.66 21.83
CA THR A 528 -30.58 -32.93 22.46
C THR A 528 -31.86 -33.49 21.81
N ASP A 529 -32.13 -34.78 22.01
CA ASP A 529 -33.39 -35.44 21.65
C ASP A 529 -34.36 -35.60 22.84
N PHE A 530 -33.95 -35.08 24.01
CA PHE A 530 -34.69 -35.12 25.28
C PHE A 530 -35.01 -36.54 25.80
N LYS A 531 -34.41 -37.60 25.24
CA LYS A 531 -34.68 -38.96 25.69
C LYS A 531 -34.02 -39.25 27.04
N GLY A 532 -34.68 -40.08 27.84
CA GLY A 532 -34.13 -40.56 29.11
C GLY A 532 -34.10 -39.51 30.23
N ALA A 533 -34.99 -38.51 30.18
CA ALA A 533 -35.14 -37.53 31.26
C ALA A 533 -35.48 -38.22 32.60
N ASP A 534 -34.88 -37.74 33.69
CA ASP A 534 -35.24 -38.16 35.05
C ASP A 534 -36.66 -37.68 35.37
N THR A 535 -37.53 -38.61 35.79
CA THR A 535 -38.95 -38.35 36.07
C THR A 535 -39.27 -38.26 37.56
N LYS A 536 -38.26 -38.31 38.44
CA LYS A 536 -38.45 -38.10 39.89
C LYS A 536 -38.98 -36.70 40.21
N THR A 537 -38.56 -35.72 39.43
CA THR A 537 -38.99 -34.33 39.49
C THR A 537 -39.20 -33.82 38.07
N VAL A 538 -39.94 -32.73 37.91
CA VAL A 538 -40.10 -32.08 36.60
C VAL A 538 -38.73 -31.59 36.14
N ASN A 539 -38.31 -32.06 34.97
CA ASN A 539 -37.04 -31.72 34.34
C ASN A 539 -37.24 -31.49 32.83
N ILE A 540 -36.20 -31.02 32.15
CA ILE A 540 -36.22 -30.86 30.70
C ILE A 540 -36.41 -32.25 30.06
N GLY A 541 -37.40 -32.37 29.16
CA GLY A 541 -37.80 -33.64 28.55
C GLY A 541 -38.85 -34.43 29.34
N THR A 542 -39.63 -33.77 30.20
CA THR A 542 -40.72 -34.42 30.96
C THR A 542 -42.10 -33.94 30.53
N VAL A 543 -43.08 -34.85 30.64
CA VAL A 543 -44.51 -34.60 30.46
C VAL A 543 -45.15 -34.62 31.85
N VAL A 544 -45.80 -33.52 32.21
CA VAL A 544 -46.37 -33.27 33.53
C VAL A 544 -47.88 -33.19 33.42
N VAL A 545 -48.59 -34.04 34.16
CA VAL A 545 -50.05 -33.97 34.30
C VAL A 545 -50.39 -33.22 35.59
N LEU A 546 -51.18 -32.16 35.46
CA LEU A 546 -51.52 -31.21 36.50
C LEU A 546 -53.04 -31.17 36.67
N ALA A 547 -53.55 -31.03 37.89
CA ALA A 547 -54.98 -30.82 38.14
C ALA A 547 -55.24 -29.57 38.99
N ASP A 548 -56.34 -28.88 38.68
CA ASP A 548 -56.87 -27.78 39.50
C ASP A 548 -57.73 -28.28 40.68
N GLU A 549 -58.21 -27.36 41.51
CA GLU A 549 -59.07 -27.67 42.67
C GLU A 549 -60.42 -28.29 42.27
N SER A 550 -60.84 -28.15 41.01
CA SER A 550 -62.07 -28.76 40.46
C SER A 550 -61.83 -30.17 39.89
N GLY A 551 -60.59 -30.65 39.90
CA GLY A 551 -60.19 -31.94 39.33
C GLY A 551 -60.01 -31.91 37.81
N LYS A 552 -59.97 -30.74 37.18
CA LYS A 552 -59.74 -30.62 35.74
C LYS A 552 -58.25 -30.80 35.45
N GLU A 553 -57.93 -31.79 34.62
CA GLU A 553 -56.56 -32.11 34.26
C GLU A 553 -56.05 -31.28 33.07
N GLN A 554 -54.75 -30.96 33.09
CA GLN A 554 -54.01 -30.43 31.97
C GLN A 554 -52.62 -31.04 31.89
N THR A 555 -52.15 -31.27 30.67
CA THR A 555 -50.83 -31.83 30.39
C THR A 555 -49.90 -30.75 29.85
N ILE A 556 -48.70 -30.63 30.42
CA ILE A 556 -47.67 -29.69 29.99
C ILE A 556 -46.38 -30.46 29.74
N THR A 557 -45.73 -30.24 28.61
CA THR A 557 -44.43 -30.84 28.30
C THR A 557 -43.34 -29.79 28.45
N VAL A 558 -42.35 -30.03 29.32
CA VAL A 558 -41.23 -29.12 29.53
C VAL A 558 -40.07 -29.50 28.62
N LEU A 559 -39.74 -28.66 27.64
CA LEU A 559 -38.69 -28.88 26.65
C LEU A 559 -37.63 -27.77 26.69
N GLY A 560 -36.74 -27.74 25.69
CA GLY A 560 -35.64 -26.80 25.56
C GLY A 560 -36.05 -25.35 25.29
N ALA A 561 -35.05 -24.47 25.30
CA ALA A 561 -35.23 -23.02 25.29
C ALA A 561 -36.01 -22.49 24.08
N TRP A 562 -35.91 -23.18 22.94
CA TRP A 562 -36.52 -22.79 21.66
C TRP A 562 -37.66 -23.72 21.22
N ASP A 563 -38.06 -24.66 22.07
CA ASP A 563 -38.95 -25.78 21.72
C ASP A 563 -40.39 -25.57 22.22
N SER A 564 -40.77 -24.32 22.50
CA SER A 564 -42.13 -23.98 22.92
C SER A 564 -43.09 -24.06 21.73
N VAL A 565 -44.16 -24.83 21.89
CA VAL A 565 -45.24 -25.00 20.91
C VAL A 565 -46.56 -24.94 21.69
N PRO A 566 -47.17 -23.75 21.83
CA PRO A 566 -48.36 -23.53 22.64
C PRO A 566 -49.52 -24.49 22.29
N GLU A 567 -49.70 -24.78 21.00
CA GLU A 567 -50.77 -25.66 20.50
C GLU A 567 -50.60 -27.10 20.99
N LYS A 568 -49.36 -27.53 21.24
CA LYS A 568 -49.04 -28.85 21.80
C LYS A 568 -48.82 -28.81 23.32
N LYS A 569 -49.01 -27.66 23.96
CA LYS A 569 -48.66 -27.41 25.36
C LYS A 569 -47.19 -27.75 25.70
N HIS A 570 -46.30 -27.55 24.72
CA HIS A 570 -44.87 -27.64 24.95
C HIS A 570 -44.38 -26.28 25.44
N VAL A 571 -43.70 -26.26 26.58
CA VAL A 571 -43.20 -25.04 27.22
C VAL A 571 -41.69 -25.12 27.37
N SER A 572 -41.03 -23.99 27.14
CA SER A 572 -39.60 -23.83 27.43
C SER A 572 -39.39 -23.89 28.93
N TYR A 573 -38.35 -24.60 29.38
CA TYR A 573 -37.92 -24.58 30.78
C TYR A 573 -37.56 -23.17 31.29
N LEU A 574 -37.30 -22.21 30.38
CA LEU A 574 -37.02 -20.81 30.71
C LEU A 574 -38.28 -19.92 30.80
N SER A 575 -39.44 -20.42 30.36
CA SER A 575 -40.72 -19.71 30.45
C SER A 575 -41.19 -19.58 31.91
N GLU A 576 -42.10 -18.65 32.19
CA GLU A 576 -42.69 -18.49 33.54
C GLU A 576 -43.31 -19.80 34.04
N VAL A 577 -44.08 -20.47 33.17
CA VAL A 577 -44.69 -21.78 33.45
C VAL A 577 -43.62 -22.85 33.68
N GLY A 578 -42.62 -22.94 32.79
CA GLY A 578 -41.53 -23.91 32.94
C GLY A 578 -40.78 -23.73 34.25
N LYS A 579 -40.36 -22.50 34.58
CA LYS A 579 -39.64 -22.18 35.81
C LYS A 579 -40.44 -22.50 37.07
N SER A 580 -41.75 -22.29 37.05
CA SER A 580 -42.63 -22.63 38.19
C SER A 580 -42.83 -24.14 38.38
N LEU A 581 -42.55 -24.96 37.35
CA LEU A 581 -42.69 -26.41 37.41
C LEU A 581 -41.34 -27.11 37.68
N MET A 582 -40.23 -26.57 37.18
CA MET A 582 -38.90 -27.19 37.28
C MET A 582 -38.54 -27.58 38.72
N GLY A 583 -38.15 -28.84 38.90
CA GLY A 583 -37.71 -29.39 40.18
C GLY A 583 -38.81 -29.87 41.12
N LEU A 584 -40.09 -29.64 40.81
CA LEU A 584 -41.22 -30.14 41.62
C LEU A 584 -41.45 -31.63 41.42
N ALA A 585 -41.92 -32.32 42.46
CA ALA A 585 -42.23 -33.75 42.45
C ALA A 585 -43.75 -34.00 42.36
N VAL A 586 -44.14 -35.27 42.20
CA VAL A 586 -45.55 -35.67 42.27
C VAL A 586 -46.14 -35.28 43.63
N ALA A 587 -47.37 -34.77 43.61
CA ALA A 587 -48.10 -34.17 44.73
C ALA A 587 -47.68 -32.75 45.15
N ASP A 588 -46.62 -32.17 44.57
CA ASP A 588 -46.30 -30.76 44.78
C ASP A 588 -47.30 -29.83 44.06
N GLN A 589 -47.41 -28.60 44.56
CA GLN A 589 -48.26 -27.56 43.99
C GLN A 589 -47.43 -26.49 43.26
N ALA A 590 -47.84 -26.16 42.04
CA ALA A 590 -47.26 -25.09 41.24
C ALA A 590 -48.25 -23.94 41.07
N LYS A 591 -47.77 -22.70 41.22
CA LYS A 591 -48.55 -21.50 40.88
C LYS A 591 -48.24 -21.14 39.43
N VAL A 592 -49.22 -21.34 38.56
CA VAL A 592 -49.08 -21.14 37.12
C VAL A 592 -50.10 -20.10 36.67
N ARG A 593 -49.69 -19.21 35.78
CA ARG A 593 -50.62 -18.29 35.12
C ARG A 593 -51.34 -19.03 34.00
N ASP A 594 -52.66 -19.04 34.04
CA ASP A 594 -53.49 -19.58 32.98
C ASP A 594 -53.35 -18.73 31.71
N VAL A 595 -53.11 -19.38 30.56
CA VAL A 595 -52.80 -18.69 29.30
C VAL A 595 -54.06 -18.03 28.70
N ASP A 596 -55.25 -18.57 28.98
CA ASP A 596 -56.51 -18.08 28.40
C ASP A 596 -57.17 -17.00 29.28
N THR A 597 -57.02 -17.10 30.60
CA THR A 597 -57.69 -16.23 31.57
C THR A 597 -56.76 -15.23 32.28
N GLU A 598 -55.45 -15.36 32.08
CA GLU A 598 -54.36 -14.58 32.74
C GLU A 598 -54.34 -14.61 34.27
N LYS A 599 -55.21 -15.41 34.88
CA LYS A 599 -55.32 -15.56 36.33
C LYS A 599 -54.28 -16.55 36.84
N MET A 600 -53.79 -16.29 38.05
CA MET A 600 -52.96 -17.27 38.77
C MET A 600 -53.84 -18.41 39.24
N GLN A 601 -53.46 -19.63 38.90
CA GLN A 601 -54.06 -20.86 39.40
C GLN A 601 -53.02 -21.71 40.12
N THR A 602 -53.46 -22.41 41.16
CA THR A 602 -52.64 -23.41 41.86
C THR A 602 -52.99 -24.77 41.29
N LEU A 603 -51.99 -25.48 40.81
CA LEU A 603 -52.14 -26.79 40.19
C LEU A 603 -51.33 -27.82 40.95
N THR A 604 -51.88 -29.02 41.16
CA THR A 604 -51.18 -30.13 41.81
C THR A 604 -50.65 -31.08 40.76
N ILE A 605 -49.38 -31.51 40.89
CA ILE A 605 -48.76 -32.48 39.97
C ILE A 605 -49.28 -33.88 40.27
N LEU A 606 -49.96 -34.49 39.30
CA LEU A 606 -50.50 -35.85 39.41
C LEU A 606 -49.50 -36.91 38.92
N SER A 607 -48.78 -36.65 37.84
CA SER A 607 -47.78 -37.58 37.31
C SER A 607 -46.71 -36.87 36.47
N ILE A 608 -45.54 -37.50 36.41
CA ILE A 608 -44.39 -37.08 35.60
C ILE A 608 -43.93 -38.28 34.79
N SER A 609 -43.88 -38.15 33.46
CA SER A 609 -43.45 -39.20 32.55
C SER A 609 -42.43 -38.66 31.53
N PRO A 610 -41.59 -39.51 30.91
CA PRO A 610 -40.58 -39.03 29.97
C PRO A 610 -41.24 -38.62 28.65
N PHE A 611 -40.75 -37.53 28.05
CA PHE A 611 -41.15 -37.13 26.70
C PHE A 611 -40.64 -38.14 25.67
N GLN A 612 -41.54 -38.55 24.77
CA GLN A 612 -41.20 -39.39 23.62
C GLN A 612 -41.36 -38.53 22.36
N PRO A 613 -40.24 -38.09 21.74
CA PRO A 613 -40.24 -37.17 20.61
C PRO A 613 -40.85 -37.73 19.33
#